data_AF-A0A7X5HWP3-F1
#
_entry.id   AF-A0A7X5HWP3-F1
#
_cell.length_a   1.000
_cell.length_b   1.000
_cell.length_c   1.000
_cell.angle_alpha   90.00
_cell.angle_beta   90.00
_cell.angle_gamma   90.00
#
_symmetry.space_group_name_H-M   'P 1'
#
loop_
_entity.id
_entity.type
_entity.pdbx_description
1 polymer ?
#
loop_
_entity_poly.entity_id
_entity_poly.type
_entity_poly.pdbx_seq_one_letter_code
_entity_poly.pdbx_strand_id
1 'polypeptide(L)'
;MAKIKGKWLLGMTVLILFLGVISFGLPQMFSGSNKPGVEYLIGMSHPNLSDETQIAAHTSMIEELARHPNARLIFTNAGGSTYKQIKDIDKLVNYGVDLLIITANDANILGPILNRVNERIPVMLLGKDIPYYSYRMFIGPDMLSVGEKAAEGLHQILGDKKASVVAVNGPIDDPVVMQIRKGFTDEINRNVKIKIEHNIYCDWLRTEAEENLQRLLRLGGEVDAVFAQNSTMAQGAINALQQEGLSIPVISVAGVLTDQLKQALREGRLEAVLYAPIGGKEAIDYAMRILHGEEGIPQKIIFRSILVTRENLGTLRLWDGREDGPMAEPYRIGYIESDLWKGSGISDMEGVLWIVGNLTNPSSVEQKDKEQKEMFENFLASGVDMVMFSPVFSYGWEELLLQAQREAVQVVLLGNPVKSSAQNLVYIGPDHENQGRIAAQHIIEDIYGKKAKIKILEITGNLDSLAAMQRSGGFRQITNGYSRIEIAEVFEGTMNPNRIQEMIVLAFKKHRQEINVVFLHADTWVPHTLSALEELGLEPGLDVHLIVANMGDSVYGIDKVGIQVISQSTYENQIRHLLVDSPKGDAKIEKVFLADRILQ
;
A
#
# COMPACT_ATOMS: atom_id res chain seq x y z
N MET A 1 58.33 -46.05 -54.88
CA MET A 1 59.54 -45.38 -54.35
C MET A 1 59.67 -44.03 -55.04
N ALA A 2 60.05 -43.02 -54.27
CA ALA A 2 60.89 -41.90 -54.68
C ALA A 2 60.51 -41.08 -55.95
N LYS A 3 60.18 -39.80 -55.68
CA LYS A 3 60.81 -38.60 -56.27
C LYS A 3 61.09 -38.62 -57.79
N ILE A 4 60.43 -37.74 -58.55
CA ILE A 4 61.04 -36.63 -59.35
C ILE A 4 60.09 -36.09 -60.44
N LYS A 5 59.89 -34.76 -60.38
CA LYS A 5 59.71 -33.74 -61.43
C LYS A 5 58.51 -33.75 -62.39
N GLY A 6 57.88 -32.57 -62.44
CA GLY A 6 57.23 -31.96 -63.62
C GLY A 6 56.21 -30.92 -63.16
N LYS A 7 56.58 -29.66 -62.86
CA LYS A 7 56.74 -28.53 -63.79
C LYS A 7 55.55 -28.34 -64.76
N TRP A 8 54.87 -27.21 -64.95
CA TRP A 8 55.10 -25.77 -64.70
C TRP A 8 53.76 -25.01 -64.87
N LEU A 9 53.62 -23.86 -64.19
CA LEU A 9 52.95 -22.58 -64.57
C LEU A 9 51.52 -22.61 -65.19
N LEU A 10 50.60 -21.69 -64.92
CA LEU A 10 50.73 -20.23 -64.79
C LEU A 10 49.38 -19.68 -64.29
N GLY A 11 49.41 -18.63 -63.47
CA GLY A 11 48.26 -17.77 -63.15
C GLY A 11 47.72 -17.99 -61.73
N MET A 12 47.60 -17.02 -60.84
CA MET A 12 47.76 -15.58 -61.01
C MET A 12 47.92 -14.96 -59.62
N THR A 13 48.96 -14.16 -59.51
CA THR A 13 49.31 -13.25 -58.43
C THR A 13 48.16 -12.30 -58.08
N VAL A 14 47.99 -12.01 -56.78
CA VAL A 14 47.42 -10.80 -56.12
C VAL A 14 46.49 -11.25 -54.98
N LEU A 15 47.10 -11.60 -53.85
CA LEU A 15 46.60 -11.28 -52.52
C LEU A 15 47.70 -11.67 -51.52
N ILE A 16 47.77 -10.95 -50.40
CA ILE A 16 48.73 -11.13 -49.31
C ILE A 16 50.02 -10.32 -49.49
N LEU A 17 49.85 -9.01 -49.33
CA LEU A 17 50.88 -8.12 -48.81
C LEU A 17 50.18 -7.32 -47.71
N PHE A 18 50.26 -7.81 -46.46
CA PHE A 18 50.22 -7.02 -45.22
C PHE A 18 50.28 -7.98 -44.01
N LEU A 19 51.48 -8.46 -43.70
CA LEU A 19 51.83 -9.06 -42.41
C LEU A 19 53.34 -8.91 -42.22
N GLY A 20 53.78 -8.07 -41.27
CA GLY A 20 55.19 -8.02 -40.87
C GLY A 20 55.67 -6.70 -40.26
N VAL A 21 55.46 -6.54 -38.94
CA VAL A 21 56.34 -5.92 -37.92
C VAL A 21 57.01 -4.56 -38.21
N ILE A 22 56.64 -3.50 -37.47
CA ILE A 22 57.59 -2.55 -36.85
C ILE A 22 57.04 -2.08 -35.48
N SER A 23 57.92 -2.17 -34.47
CA SER A 23 57.76 -1.71 -33.09
C SER A 23 58.17 -0.24 -32.93
N PHE A 24 57.77 0.37 -31.80
CA PHE A 24 58.11 1.69 -31.23
C PHE A 24 57.26 2.92 -31.59
N GLY A 25 56.49 3.41 -30.61
CA GLY A 25 56.08 4.81 -30.52
C GLY A 25 54.79 5.10 -29.73
N LEU A 26 54.97 5.59 -28.49
CA LEU A 26 54.04 6.36 -27.63
C LEU A 26 53.05 5.58 -26.73
N PRO A 27 53.10 5.75 -25.40
CA PRO A 27 52.01 5.37 -24.52
C PRO A 27 50.88 6.39 -24.71
N GLN A 28 49.86 6.03 -25.50
CA GLN A 28 48.58 6.73 -25.43
C GLN A 28 47.90 6.35 -24.11
N MET A 29 47.80 7.35 -23.24
CA MET A 29 46.82 7.43 -22.16
C MET A 29 45.43 7.11 -22.72
N PHE A 30 45.03 5.85 -22.68
CA PHE A 30 43.64 5.47 -22.59
C PHE A 30 43.31 5.35 -21.10
N SER A 31 42.89 6.47 -20.51
CA SER A 31 42.01 6.43 -19.35
C SER A 31 40.72 5.76 -19.81
N GLY A 32 40.71 4.42 -19.78
CA GLY A 32 39.49 3.64 -19.91
C GLY A 32 38.61 4.01 -18.73
N SER A 33 37.53 4.73 -18.99
CA SER A 33 36.41 4.81 -18.06
C SER A 33 35.97 3.36 -17.81
N ASN A 34 36.30 2.81 -16.63
CA ASN A 34 35.65 1.62 -16.12
C ASN A 34 34.17 1.94 -16.02
N LYS A 35 33.39 1.63 -17.06
CA LYS A 35 31.94 1.54 -16.89
C LYS A 35 31.72 0.40 -15.90
N PRO A 36 31.13 0.66 -14.72
CA PRO A 36 30.82 -0.43 -13.80
C PRO A 36 30.02 -1.50 -14.55
N GLY A 37 30.36 -2.77 -14.30
CA GLY A 37 29.60 -3.90 -14.85
C GLY A 37 28.14 -3.80 -14.44
N VAL A 38 27.25 -4.40 -15.23
CA VAL A 38 25.86 -4.59 -14.80
C VAL A 38 25.87 -5.65 -13.71
N GLU A 39 25.53 -5.25 -12.49
CA GLU A 39 25.43 -6.10 -11.31
C GLU A 39 24.00 -6.58 -11.09
N TYR A 40 23.02 -5.72 -11.39
CA TYR A 40 21.61 -6.00 -11.16
C TYR A 40 20.76 -5.85 -12.43
N LEU A 41 19.85 -6.79 -12.64
CA LEU A 41 18.89 -6.81 -13.72
C LEU A 41 17.45 -6.80 -13.19
N ILE A 42 16.76 -5.68 -13.35
CA ILE A 42 15.38 -5.49 -12.90
C ILE A 42 14.43 -5.74 -14.08
N GLY A 43 13.41 -6.56 -13.87
CA GLY A 43 12.32 -6.76 -14.83
C GLY A 43 11.13 -5.85 -14.52
N MET A 44 10.53 -5.20 -15.52
CA MET A 44 9.25 -4.49 -15.37
C MET A 44 8.19 -5.02 -16.33
N SER A 45 7.12 -5.59 -15.80
CA SER A 45 5.97 -6.06 -16.59
C SER A 45 4.83 -5.04 -16.57
N HIS A 46 4.67 -4.28 -17.67
CA HIS A 46 3.56 -3.34 -17.81
C HIS A 46 2.30 -4.01 -18.37
N PRO A 47 1.10 -3.66 -17.86
CA PRO A 47 -0.17 -4.14 -18.40
C PRO A 47 -0.44 -3.49 -19.76
N ASN A 48 -0.12 -2.20 -19.89
CA ASN A 48 -0.12 -1.43 -21.13
C ASN A 48 0.84 -0.23 -20.98
N LEU A 49 1.20 0.40 -22.09
CA LEU A 49 1.92 1.69 -22.13
C LEU A 49 1.16 2.70 -22.99
N SER A 50 -0.16 2.75 -22.82
CA SER A 50 -1.04 3.72 -23.47
C SER A 50 -1.70 4.67 -22.46
N ASP A 51 -1.80 4.26 -21.20
CA ASP A 51 -2.27 5.08 -20.10
C ASP A 51 -1.20 6.07 -19.61
N GLU A 52 -1.60 7.32 -19.34
CA GLU A 52 -0.70 8.40 -18.92
C GLU A 52 0.01 8.09 -17.59
N THR A 53 -0.67 7.40 -16.67
CA THR A 53 -0.09 7.02 -15.37
C THR A 53 1.01 5.98 -15.54
N GLN A 54 0.78 4.98 -16.39
CA GLN A 54 1.79 3.95 -16.68
C GLN A 54 3.01 4.54 -17.39
N ILE A 55 2.80 5.47 -18.33
CA ILE A 55 3.87 6.17 -19.04
C ILE A 55 4.69 7.01 -18.04
N ALA A 56 4.05 7.82 -17.20
CA ALA A 56 4.75 8.65 -16.23
C ALA A 56 5.53 7.82 -15.21
N ALA A 57 4.95 6.72 -14.72
CA ALA A 57 5.65 5.80 -13.83
C ALA A 57 6.89 5.21 -14.52
N HIS A 58 6.77 4.72 -15.76
CA HIS A 58 7.91 4.20 -16.51
C HIS A 58 8.99 5.27 -16.74
N THR A 59 8.61 6.49 -17.12
CA THR A 59 9.56 7.60 -17.29
C THR A 59 10.32 7.87 -15.99
N SER A 60 9.63 7.96 -14.85
CA SER A 60 10.27 8.18 -13.55
C SER A 60 11.19 7.03 -13.12
N MET A 61 10.88 5.78 -13.50
CA MET A 61 11.80 4.64 -13.30
C MET A 61 13.09 4.83 -14.09
N ILE A 62 13.00 5.22 -15.36
CA ILE A 62 14.18 5.42 -16.21
C ILE A 62 15.06 6.57 -15.69
N GLU A 63 14.43 7.66 -15.23
CA GLU A 63 15.12 8.79 -14.61
C GLU A 63 15.85 8.36 -13.33
N GLU A 64 15.21 7.56 -12.48
CA GLU A 64 15.86 7.09 -11.25
C GLU A 64 16.94 6.04 -11.51
N LEU A 65 16.72 5.12 -12.45
CA LEU A 65 17.72 4.13 -12.85
C LEU A 65 19.02 4.78 -13.35
N ALA A 66 18.97 6.00 -13.89
CA ALA A 66 20.16 6.75 -14.29
C ALA A 66 21.11 7.07 -13.12
N ARG A 67 20.61 7.06 -11.87
CA ARG A 67 21.41 7.17 -10.64
C ARG A 67 22.08 5.86 -10.22
N HIS A 68 21.68 4.72 -10.80
CA HIS A 68 22.19 3.39 -10.49
C HIS A 68 22.93 2.77 -11.69
N PRO A 69 24.17 3.19 -11.99
CA PRO A 69 24.88 2.78 -13.20
C PRO A 69 25.20 1.28 -13.27
N ASN A 70 25.17 0.58 -12.13
CA ASN A 70 25.32 -0.88 -12.01
C ASN A 70 24.01 -1.66 -12.24
N ALA A 71 22.86 -1.00 -12.39
CA ALA A 71 21.57 -1.65 -12.64
C ALA A 71 21.07 -1.46 -14.08
N ARG A 72 20.26 -2.39 -14.57
CA ARG A 72 19.55 -2.29 -15.85
C ARG A 72 18.09 -2.69 -15.69
N LEU A 73 17.22 -2.04 -16.45
CA LEU A 73 15.80 -2.36 -16.52
C LEU A 73 15.47 -3.01 -17.86
N ILE A 74 14.89 -4.21 -17.84
CA ILE A 74 14.22 -4.82 -18.99
C ILE A 74 12.73 -4.71 -18.76
N PHE A 75 11.99 -4.15 -19.71
CA PHE A 75 10.56 -4.04 -19.59
C PHE A 75 9.80 -4.73 -20.73
N THR A 76 8.58 -5.12 -20.43
CA THR A 76 7.61 -5.66 -21.39
C THR A 76 6.33 -4.84 -21.34
N ASN A 77 5.57 -4.86 -22.43
CA ASN A 77 4.26 -4.21 -22.54
C ASN A 77 3.23 -5.25 -22.99
N ALA A 78 2.28 -5.60 -22.12
CA ALA A 78 1.27 -6.61 -22.41
C ALA A 78 0.13 -6.12 -23.34
N GLY A 79 0.03 -4.81 -23.59
CA GLY A 79 -0.99 -4.24 -24.48
C GLY A 79 -2.43 -4.53 -24.05
N GLY A 80 -2.69 -4.63 -22.75
CA GLY A 80 -3.99 -4.98 -22.16
C GLY A 80 -4.31 -6.48 -22.13
N SER A 81 -3.40 -7.35 -22.60
CA SER A 81 -3.63 -8.80 -22.65
C SER A 81 -3.03 -9.52 -21.45
N THR A 82 -3.88 -10.04 -20.55
CA THR A 82 -3.44 -10.89 -19.42
C THR A 82 -2.64 -12.11 -19.89
N TYR A 83 -3.08 -12.78 -20.97
CA TYR A 83 -2.36 -13.94 -21.52
C TYR A 83 -0.96 -13.58 -22.03
N LYS A 84 -0.81 -12.41 -22.68
CA LYS A 84 0.51 -11.91 -23.08
C LYS A 84 1.34 -11.57 -21.84
N GLN A 85 0.75 -10.95 -20.83
CA GLN A 85 1.47 -10.58 -19.61
C GLN A 85 2.03 -11.80 -18.87
N ILE A 86 1.31 -12.93 -18.86
CA ILE A 86 1.82 -14.21 -18.33
C ILE A 86 3.11 -14.62 -19.06
N LYS A 87 3.11 -14.59 -20.39
CA LYS A 87 4.32 -14.90 -21.18
C LYS A 87 5.45 -13.90 -20.98
N ASP A 88 5.09 -12.63 -20.79
CA ASP A 88 6.06 -11.57 -20.53
C ASP A 88 6.75 -11.79 -19.17
N ILE A 89 6.01 -12.22 -18.13
CA ILE A 89 6.58 -12.61 -16.83
C ILE A 89 7.55 -13.78 -17.00
N ASP A 90 7.12 -14.86 -17.67
CA ASP A 90 8.00 -16.01 -17.92
C ASP A 90 9.28 -15.60 -18.66
N LYS A 91 9.16 -14.69 -19.63
CA LYS A 91 10.28 -14.18 -20.41
C LYS A 91 11.26 -13.38 -19.54
N LEU A 92 10.77 -12.49 -18.68
CA LEU A 92 11.59 -11.71 -17.75
C LEU A 92 12.32 -12.63 -16.77
N VAL A 93 11.61 -13.59 -16.16
CA VAL A 93 12.21 -14.59 -15.27
C VAL A 93 13.28 -15.41 -16.00
N ASN A 94 13.03 -15.84 -17.24
CA ASN A 94 14.01 -16.57 -18.05
C ASN A 94 15.22 -15.74 -18.49
N TYR A 95 15.11 -14.41 -18.52
CA TYR A 95 16.25 -13.52 -18.70
C TYR A 95 17.15 -13.41 -17.47
N GLY A 96 16.74 -14.01 -16.34
CA GLY A 96 17.51 -13.98 -15.10
C GLY A 96 17.46 -12.61 -14.43
N VAL A 97 16.28 -11.98 -14.43
CA VAL A 97 16.07 -10.77 -13.62
C VAL A 97 16.24 -11.11 -12.13
N ASP A 98 16.91 -10.25 -11.39
CA ASP A 98 17.14 -10.39 -9.95
C ASP A 98 15.91 -9.93 -9.13
N LEU A 99 15.04 -9.12 -9.74
CA LEU A 99 13.81 -8.62 -9.15
C LEU A 99 12.77 -8.35 -10.25
N LEU A 100 11.49 -8.63 -9.96
CA LEU A 100 10.37 -8.33 -10.87
C LEU A 100 9.47 -7.23 -10.29
N ILE A 101 9.36 -6.11 -11.00
CA ILE A 101 8.33 -5.09 -10.79
C ILE A 101 7.16 -5.37 -11.75
N ILE A 102 5.92 -5.25 -11.28
CA ILE A 102 4.73 -5.46 -12.11
C ILE A 102 3.55 -4.58 -11.70
N THR A 103 2.84 -4.06 -12.70
CA THR A 103 1.45 -3.65 -12.56
C THR A 103 0.57 -4.71 -13.22
N ALA A 104 -0.24 -5.43 -12.44
CA ALA A 104 -1.05 -6.54 -12.93
C ALA A 104 -2.21 -6.04 -13.81
N ASN A 105 -2.37 -6.61 -15.02
CA ASN A 105 -3.55 -6.35 -15.84
C ASN A 105 -4.80 -6.96 -15.19
N ASP A 106 -4.68 -8.19 -14.71
CA ASP A 106 -5.71 -8.91 -13.97
C ASP A 106 -5.09 -9.51 -12.69
N ALA A 107 -5.45 -8.92 -11.55
CA ALA A 107 -4.96 -9.30 -10.24
C ALA A 107 -5.35 -10.74 -9.85
N ASN A 108 -6.55 -11.19 -10.25
CA ASN A 108 -7.08 -12.50 -9.88
C ASN A 108 -6.36 -13.63 -10.62
N ILE A 109 -6.08 -13.42 -11.91
CA ILE A 109 -5.39 -14.41 -12.75
C ILE A 109 -3.89 -14.42 -12.47
N LEU A 110 -3.28 -13.24 -12.30
CA LEU A 110 -1.82 -13.14 -12.11
C LEU A 110 -1.39 -13.44 -10.67
N GLY A 111 -2.25 -13.25 -9.67
CA GLY A 111 -1.94 -13.48 -8.26
C GLY A 111 -1.25 -14.82 -7.96
N PRO A 112 -1.83 -15.98 -8.35
CA PRO A 112 -1.19 -17.29 -8.14
C PRO A 112 0.15 -17.45 -8.86
N ILE A 113 0.34 -16.79 -10.00
CA ILE A 113 1.58 -16.86 -10.78
C ILE A 113 2.66 -16.05 -10.07
N LEU A 114 2.32 -14.82 -9.66
CA LEU A 114 3.22 -13.91 -8.96
C LEU A 114 3.62 -14.47 -7.60
N ASN A 115 2.70 -15.13 -6.88
CA ASN A 115 3.01 -15.84 -5.63
C ASN A 115 4.14 -16.87 -5.83
N ARG A 116 4.05 -17.70 -6.88
CA ARG A 116 5.09 -18.70 -7.20
C ARG A 116 6.40 -18.07 -7.69
N VAL A 117 6.34 -16.94 -8.40
CA VAL A 117 7.54 -16.21 -8.82
C VAL A 117 8.25 -15.63 -7.58
N ASN A 118 7.48 -15.09 -6.63
CA ASN A 118 7.98 -14.49 -5.41
C ASN A 118 8.77 -15.45 -4.50
N GLU A 119 8.51 -16.76 -4.59
CA GLU A 119 9.30 -17.80 -3.91
C GLU A 119 10.75 -17.89 -4.40
N ARG A 120 11.06 -17.33 -5.58
CA ARG A 120 12.37 -17.44 -6.24
C ARG A 120 13.03 -16.09 -6.47
N ILE A 121 12.25 -15.09 -6.86
CA ILE A 121 12.70 -13.75 -7.22
C ILE A 121 11.75 -12.77 -6.51
N PRO A 122 12.26 -11.76 -5.78
CA PRO A 122 11.40 -10.76 -5.15
C PRO A 122 10.45 -10.11 -6.17
N VAL A 123 9.15 -10.10 -5.85
CA VAL A 123 8.11 -9.45 -6.67
C VAL A 123 7.66 -8.15 -6.00
N MET A 124 7.80 -7.04 -6.71
CA MET A 124 7.26 -5.73 -6.34
C MET A 124 6.03 -5.41 -7.16
N LEU A 125 4.95 -5.03 -6.49
CA LEU A 125 3.71 -4.60 -7.10
C LEU A 125 3.66 -3.08 -7.19
N LEU A 126 3.20 -2.57 -8.33
CA LEU A 126 3.10 -1.13 -8.57
C LEU A 126 1.66 -0.73 -8.91
N GLY A 127 1.09 0.16 -8.11
CA GLY A 127 -0.21 0.80 -8.33
C GLY A 127 -1.45 -0.07 -8.17
N LYS A 128 -1.35 -1.39 -8.41
CA LYS A 128 -2.45 -2.36 -8.21
C LYS A 128 -2.00 -3.46 -7.25
N ASP A 129 -2.65 -3.54 -6.10
CA ASP A 129 -2.41 -4.59 -5.10
C ASP A 129 -3.03 -5.92 -5.59
N ILE A 130 -2.43 -7.04 -5.20
CA ILE A 130 -2.98 -8.39 -5.41
C ILE A 130 -3.30 -8.98 -4.03
N PRO A 131 -4.50 -8.74 -3.48
CA PRO A 131 -4.85 -9.29 -2.18
C PRO A 131 -4.75 -10.82 -2.21
N TYR A 132 -4.51 -11.42 -1.04
CA TYR A 132 -4.43 -12.88 -0.80
C TYR A 132 -3.17 -13.59 -1.26
N TYR A 133 -2.27 -12.92 -1.99
CA TYR A 133 -1.03 -13.52 -2.48
C TYR A 133 0.20 -12.85 -1.88
N SER A 134 1.28 -13.62 -1.73
CA SER A 134 2.54 -13.11 -1.19
C SER A 134 3.35 -12.38 -2.26
N TYR A 135 3.97 -11.28 -1.85
CA TYR A 135 4.87 -10.46 -2.65
C TYR A 135 5.89 -9.78 -1.72
N ARG A 136 6.98 -9.26 -2.29
CA ARG A 136 8.03 -8.60 -1.50
C ARG A 136 7.63 -7.20 -1.05
N MET A 137 7.01 -6.44 -1.94
CA MET A 137 6.61 -5.05 -1.67
C MET A 137 5.46 -4.60 -2.56
N PHE A 138 4.59 -3.73 -2.06
CA PHE A 138 3.63 -2.95 -2.84
C PHE A 138 3.96 -1.46 -2.73
N ILE A 139 3.88 -0.75 -3.86
CA ILE A 139 4.02 0.70 -3.93
C ILE A 139 2.84 1.25 -4.74
N GLY A 140 2.06 2.17 -4.17
CA GLY A 140 0.93 2.78 -4.86
C GLY A 140 -0.10 3.39 -3.91
N PRO A 141 -1.23 3.90 -4.40
CA PRO A 141 -2.27 4.46 -3.56
C PRO A 141 -3.24 3.36 -3.08
N ASP A 142 -3.95 3.65 -2.00
CA ASP A 142 -5.06 2.84 -1.48
C ASP A 142 -6.34 3.22 -2.25
N MET A 143 -6.77 2.36 -3.18
CA MET A 143 -7.87 2.67 -4.11
C MET A 143 -9.24 2.75 -3.42
N LEU A 144 -9.43 2.08 -2.29
CA LEU A 144 -10.63 2.26 -1.47
C LEU A 144 -10.64 3.67 -0.88
N SER A 145 -9.51 4.07 -0.27
CA SER A 145 -9.34 5.41 0.29
C SER A 145 -9.41 6.51 -0.78
N VAL A 146 -8.96 6.24 -2.01
CA VAL A 146 -9.18 7.14 -3.15
C VAL A 146 -10.67 7.40 -3.36
N GLY A 147 -11.50 6.36 -3.35
CA GLY A 147 -12.95 6.53 -3.43
C GLY A 147 -13.53 7.38 -2.30
N GLU A 148 -13.14 7.07 -1.06
CA GLU A 148 -13.58 7.78 0.15
C GLU A 148 -13.22 9.27 0.10
N LYS A 149 -11.96 9.60 -0.19
CA LYS A 149 -11.47 10.99 -0.30
C LYS A 149 -12.12 11.77 -1.44
N ALA A 150 -12.45 11.10 -2.55
CA ALA A 150 -13.18 11.73 -3.64
C ALA A 150 -14.61 12.11 -3.21
N ALA A 151 -15.27 11.26 -2.42
CA ALA A 151 -16.58 11.54 -1.84
C ALA A 151 -16.52 12.64 -0.76
N GLU A 152 -15.51 12.63 0.12
CA GLU A 152 -15.27 13.71 1.08
C GLU A 152 -15.06 15.06 0.37
N GLY A 153 -14.25 15.08 -0.69
CA GLY A 153 -14.06 16.26 -1.53
C GLY A 153 -15.37 16.73 -2.17
N LEU A 154 -16.20 15.80 -2.65
CA LEU A 154 -17.51 16.13 -3.19
C LEU A 154 -18.45 16.71 -2.12
N HIS A 155 -18.42 16.19 -0.89
CA HIS A 155 -19.16 16.75 0.24
C HIS A 155 -18.73 18.19 0.53
N GLN A 156 -17.44 18.47 0.51
CA GLN A 156 -16.92 19.83 0.72
C GLN A 156 -17.39 20.80 -0.37
N ILE A 157 -17.36 20.36 -1.63
CA ILE A 157 -17.79 21.15 -2.80
C ILE A 157 -19.30 21.44 -2.77
N LEU A 158 -20.12 20.43 -2.48
CA LEU A 158 -21.57 20.56 -2.49
C LEU A 158 -22.14 21.18 -1.21
N GLY A 159 -21.41 21.09 -0.10
CA GLY A 159 -21.83 21.53 1.22
C GLY A 159 -23.14 20.86 1.65
N ASP A 160 -24.10 21.66 2.10
CA ASP A 160 -25.38 21.19 2.62
C ASP A 160 -26.46 20.90 1.56
N LYS A 161 -26.13 21.02 0.27
CA LYS A 161 -27.08 20.86 -0.84
C LYS A 161 -27.53 19.41 -0.98
N LYS A 162 -28.81 19.22 -1.30
CA LYS A 162 -29.27 17.95 -1.87
C LYS A 162 -28.77 17.85 -3.30
N ALA A 163 -28.21 16.70 -3.67
CA ALA A 163 -27.57 16.52 -4.96
C ALA A 163 -27.71 15.09 -5.50
N SER A 164 -28.03 14.99 -6.78
CA SER A 164 -27.99 13.77 -7.59
C SER A 164 -26.63 13.65 -8.26
N VAL A 165 -25.88 12.59 -7.92
CA VAL A 165 -24.53 12.34 -8.45
C VAL A 165 -24.58 11.29 -9.54
N VAL A 166 -23.88 11.54 -10.64
CA VAL A 166 -23.57 10.52 -11.66
C VAL A 166 -22.15 10.03 -11.46
N ALA A 167 -22.00 8.72 -11.23
CA ALA A 167 -20.71 8.04 -11.22
C ALA A 167 -20.38 7.50 -12.62
N VAL A 168 -19.28 7.97 -13.21
CA VAL A 168 -18.70 7.52 -14.48
C VAL A 168 -17.56 6.56 -14.16
N ASN A 169 -17.84 5.27 -14.30
CA ASN A 169 -17.00 4.17 -13.85
C ASN A 169 -16.23 3.54 -15.01
N GLY A 170 -15.08 2.95 -14.69
CA GLY A 170 -14.36 2.04 -15.60
C GLY A 170 -15.10 0.70 -15.76
N PRO A 171 -14.43 -0.35 -16.27
CA PRO A 171 -14.99 -1.70 -16.41
C PRO A 171 -15.50 -2.26 -15.09
N ILE A 172 -16.70 -2.84 -15.10
CA ILE A 172 -17.38 -3.31 -13.90
C ILE A 172 -16.64 -4.44 -13.16
N ASP A 173 -15.80 -5.18 -13.88
CA ASP A 173 -15.04 -6.33 -13.40
C ASP A 173 -13.59 -5.99 -12.98
N ASP A 174 -13.13 -4.74 -13.17
CA ASP A 174 -11.81 -4.31 -12.68
C ASP A 174 -11.83 -4.12 -11.15
N PRO A 175 -10.99 -4.86 -10.38
CA PRO A 175 -10.92 -4.69 -8.92
C PRO A 175 -10.63 -3.27 -8.46
N VAL A 176 -9.89 -2.47 -9.24
CA VAL A 176 -9.63 -1.06 -8.92
C VAL A 176 -10.90 -0.23 -9.02
N VAL A 177 -11.72 -0.45 -10.05
CA VAL A 177 -13.04 0.21 -10.23
C VAL A 177 -13.93 -0.13 -9.05
N MET A 178 -13.96 -1.40 -8.65
CA MET A 178 -14.75 -1.87 -7.52
C MET A 178 -14.33 -1.22 -6.20
N GLN A 179 -13.03 -1.09 -5.93
CA GLN A 179 -12.52 -0.45 -4.71
C GLN A 179 -12.86 1.04 -4.67
N ILE A 180 -12.56 1.80 -5.73
CA ILE A 180 -12.87 3.24 -5.81
C ILE A 180 -14.38 3.46 -5.67
N ARG A 181 -15.19 2.68 -6.40
CA ARG A 181 -16.66 2.80 -6.34
C ARG A 181 -17.19 2.47 -4.96
N LYS A 182 -16.67 1.42 -4.31
CA LYS A 182 -17.07 1.04 -2.95
C LYS A 182 -16.75 2.17 -1.97
N GLY A 183 -15.52 2.67 -1.95
CA GLY A 183 -15.11 3.75 -1.05
C GLY A 183 -15.94 5.01 -1.24
N PHE A 184 -16.16 5.39 -2.50
CA PHE A 184 -17.00 6.54 -2.85
C PHE A 184 -18.46 6.33 -2.40
N THR A 185 -19.03 5.15 -2.66
CA THR A 185 -20.42 4.84 -2.32
C THR A 185 -20.64 4.77 -0.81
N ASP A 186 -19.74 4.11 -0.08
CA ASP A 186 -19.82 3.95 1.37
C ASP A 186 -19.75 5.31 2.07
N GLU A 187 -18.91 6.23 1.59
CA GLU A 187 -18.81 7.57 2.15
C GLU A 187 -20.03 8.44 1.78
N ILE A 188 -20.45 8.46 0.51
CA ILE A 188 -21.66 9.21 0.10
C ILE A 188 -22.89 8.77 0.89
N ASN A 189 -23.05 7.47 1.13
CA ASN A 189 -24.20 6.93 1.88
C ASN A 189 -24.22 7.35 3.36
N ARG A 190 -23.14 7.88 3.92
CA ARG A 190 -23.14 8.47 5.28
C ARG A 190 -23.91 9.80 5.33
N ASN A 191 -24.09 10.47 4.19
CA ASN A 191 -24.83 11.71 4.08
C ASN A 191 -26.14 11.53 3.29
N VAL A 192 -27.26 11.47 4.01
CA VAL A 192 -28.61 11.25 3.43
C VAL A 192 -29.06 12.31 2.41
N LYS A 193 -28.35 13.42 2.24
CA LYS A 193 -28.70 14.49 1.27
C LYS A 193 -28.13 14.25 -0.13
N ILE A 194 -27.07 13.48 -0.26
CA ILE A 194 -26.41 13.21 -1.54
C ILE A 194 -26.70 11.77 -1.93
N LYS A 195 -27.13 11.56 -3.17
CA LYS A 195 -27.45 10.23 -3.70
C LYS A 195 -26.68 9.99 -4.99
N ILE A 196 -26.16 8.78 -5.16
CA ILE A 196 -25.66 8.32 -6.46
C ILE A 196 -26.87 7.90 -7.27
N GLU A 197 -27.35 8.77 -8.16
CA GLU A 197 -28.56 8.54 -8.95
C GLU A 197 -28.28 7.60 -10.13
N HIS A 198 -27.11 7.73 -10.74
CA HIS A 198 -26.73 6.93 -11.90
C HIS A 198 -25.30 6.43 -11.81
N ASN A 199 -25.11 5.17 -12.21
CA ASN A 199 -23.80 4.58 -12.48
C ASN A 199 -23.73 4.28 -13.97
N ILE A 200 -22.86 4.98 -14.69
CA ILE A 200 -22.54 4.69 -16.09
C ILE A 200 -21.16 4.04 -16.16
N TYR A 201 -21.01 3.03 -17.02
CA TYR A 201 -19.76 2.30 -17.23
C TYR A 201 -19.25 2.66 -18.61
N CYS A 202 -17.99 3.07 -18.69
CA CYS A 202 -17.41 3.66 -19.90
C CYS A 202 -16.01 3.11 -20.20
N ASP A 203 -15.62 2.01 -19.55
CA ASP A 203 -14.42 1.21 -19.84
C ASP A 203 -13.11 2.02 -19.95
N TRP A 204 -12.99 3.08 -19.13
CA TRP A 204 -11.88 4.04 -19.14
C TRP A 204 -11.80 4.96 -20.38
N LEU A 205 -12.80 4.92 -21.26
CA LEU A 205 -12.84 5.57 -22.56
C LEU A 205 -13.54 6.94 -22.52
N ARG A 206 -12.88 7.93 -23.13
CA ARG A 206 -13.41 9.30 -23.25
C ARG A 206 -14.71 9.35 -24.04
N THR A 207 -14.73 8.69 -25.19
CA THR A 207 -15.88 8.74 -26.12
C THR A 207 -17.12 8.12 -25.49
N GLU A 208 -16.97 7.00 -24.78
CA GLU A 208 -18.10 6.37 -24.09
C GLU A 208 -18.63 7.24 -22.95
N ALA A 209 -17.74 7.88 -22.17
CA ALA A 209 -18.15 8.82 -21.13
C ALA A 209 -18.94 10.01 -21.71
N GLU A 210 -18.49 10.55 -22.83
CA GLU A 210 -19.17 11.65 -23.54
C GLU A 210 -20.55 11.23 -24.05
N GLU A 211 -20.63 10.13 -24.81
CA GLU A 211 -21.87 9.64 -25.42
C GLU A 211 -22.90 9.19 -24.37
N ASN A 212 -22.46 8.47 -23.33
CA ASN A 212 -23.35 7.95 -22.30
C ASN A 212 -23.88 9.05 -21.39
N LEU A 213 -23.04 10.01 -20.98
CA LEU A 213 -23.51 11.14 -20.17
C LEU A 213 -24.43 12.04 -20.99
N GLN A 214 -24.10 12.34 -22.25
CA GLN A 214 -24.96 13.13 -23.12
C GLN A 214 -26.33 12.46 -23.32
N ARG A 215 -26.35 11.15 -23.55
CA ARG A 215 -27.60 10.38 -23.64
C ARG A 215 -28.42 10.47 -22.36
N LEU A 216 -27.79 10.34 -21.19
CA LEU A 216 -28.45 10.45 -19.89
C LEU A 216 -29.09 11.84 -19.71
N LEU A 217 -28.36 12.91 -20.01
CA LEU A 217 -28.83 14.29 -19.91
C LEU A 217 -30.04 14.55 -20.82
N ARG A 218 -29.99 14.09 -22.08
CA ARG A 218 -31.10 14.24 -23.04
C ARG A 218 -32.36 13.48 -22.68
N LEU A 219 -32.23 12.40 -21.91
CA LEU A 219 -33.36 11.64 -21.37
C LEU A 219 -33.96 12.27 -20.10
N GLY A 220 -33.43 13.42 -19.64
CA GLY A 220 -33.90 14.12 -18.46
C GLY A 220 -33.34 13.56 -17.15
N GLY A 221 -32.18 12.92 -17.18
CA GLY A 221 -31.49 12.46 -15.96
C GLY A 221 -31.12 13.63 -15.04
N GLU A 222 -31.37 13.48 -13.74
CA GLU A 222 -30.99 14.48 -12.73
C GLU A 222 -29.49 14.39 -12.45
N VAL A 223 -28.76 15.48 -12.70
CA VAL A 223 -27.31 15.54 -12.51
C VAL A 223 -26.93 16.87 -11.86
N ASP A 224 -26.48 16.82 -10.62
CA ASP A 224 -25.95 17.96 -9.86
C ASP A 224 -24.43 17.90 -9.68
N ALA A 225 -23.83 16.71 -9.83
CA ALA A 225 -22.39 16.51 -9.85
C ALA A 225 -22.02 15.25 -10.63
N VAL A 226 -20.81 15.24 -11.20
CA VAL A 226 -20.25 14.08 -11.88
C VAL A 226 -18.97 13.64 -11.17
N PHE A 227 -18.90 12.37 -10.79
CA PHE A 227 -17.67 11.74 -10.35
C PHE A 227 -17.15 10.80 -11.45
N ALA A 228 -15.95 11.05 -11.95
CA ALA A 228 -15.31 10.22 -12.97
C ALA A 228 -14.06 9.54 -12.41
N GLN A 229 -14.00 8.21 -12.52
CA GLN A 229 -12.93 7.41 -11.92
C GLN A 229 -11.57 7.54 -12.63
N ASN A 230 -11.46 8.24 -13.75
CA ASN A 230 -10.18 8.66 -14.31
C ASN A 230 -10.28 10.02 -15.04
N SER A 231 -9.13 10.56 -15.43
CA SER A 231 -9.01 11.83 -16.16
C SER A 231 -9.61 11.78 -17.57
N THR A 232 -9.44 10.66 -18.27
CA THR A 232 -9.92 10.44 -19.63
C THR A 232 -11.45 10.51 -19.73
N MET A 233 -12.16 9.82 -18.82
CA MET A 233 -13.61 9.86 -18.71
C MET A 233 -14.10 11.20 -18.17
N ALA A 234 -13.37 11.84 -17.26
CA ALA A 234 -13.70 13.19 -16.81
C ALA A 234 -13.70 14.20 -17.97
N GLN A 235 -12.74 14.10 -18.89
CA GLN A 235 -12.73 14.94 -20.08
C GLN A 235 -13.93 14.66 -21.00
N GLY A 236 -14.36 13.40 -21.13
CA GLY A 236 -15.58 13.04 -21.87
C GLY A 236 -16.84 13.61 -21.22
N ALA A 237 -16.92 13.54 -19.89
CA ALA A 237 -18.01 14.15 -19.12
C ALA A 237 -18.04 15.69 -19.29
N ILE A 238 -16.89 16.35 -19.22
CA ILE A 238 -16.75 17.79 -19.46
C ILE A 238 -17.27 18.15 -20.87
N ASN A 239 -16.88 17.38 -21.89
CA ASN A 239 -17.35 17.61 -23.26
C ASN A 239 -18.88 17.49 -23.38
N ALA A 240 -19.46 16.45 -22.79
CA ALA A 240 -20.92 16.24 -22.80
C ALA A 240 -21.66 17.40 -22.13
N LEU A 241 -21.18 17.84 -20.96
CA LEU A 241 -21.76 18.97 -20.23
C LEU A 241 -21.68 20.28 -21.03
N GLN A 242 -20.52 20.54 -21.67
CA GLN A 242 -20.34 21.72 -22.52
C GLN A 242 -21.27 21.72 -23.74
N GLN A 243 -21.46 20.56 -24.38
CA GLN A 243 -22.37 20.43 -25.52
C GLN A 243 -23.84 20.67 -25.16
N GLU A 244 -24.23 20.32 -23.93
CA GLU A 244 -25.57 20.58 -23.40
C GLU A 244 -25.68 21.96 -22.71
N GLY A 245 -24.60 22.77 -22.73
CA GLY A 245 -24.57 24.11 -22.14
C GLY A 245 -24.67 24.14 -20.61
N LEU A 246 -24.30 23.04 -19.94
CA LEU A 246 -24.39 22.86 -18.50
C LEU A 246 -23.05 23.15 -17.80
N SER A 247 -23.13 23.73 -16.59
CA SER A 247 -21.99 23.98 -15.71
C SER A 247 -22.21 23.19 -14.42
N ILE A 248 -21.91 21.89 -14.49
CA ILE A 248 -22.03 20.93 -13.38
C ILE A 248 -20.63 20.61 -12.87
N PRO A 249 -20.38 20.58 -11.55
CA PRO A 249 -19.08 20.23 -11.00
C PRO A 249 -18.69 18.80 -11.38
N VAL A 250 -17.48 18.67 -11.91
CA VAL A 250 -16.86 17.38 -12.23
C VAL A 250 -15.69 17.14 -11.28
N ILE A 251 -15.64 15.96 -10.67
CA ILE A 251 -14.51 15.47 -9.88
C ILE A 251 -13.91 14.28 -10.59
N SER A 252 -12.59 14.24 -10.70
CA SER A 252 -11.86 13.18 -11.37
C SER A 252 -10.84 12.52 -10.44
N VAL A 253 -10.44 11.28 -10.73
CA VAL A 253 -9.23 10.67 -10.18
C VAL A 253 -8.13 10.69 -11.24
N ALA A 254 -6.89 10.98 -10.86
CA ALA A 254 -5.76 10.92 -11.79
C ALA A 254 -4.48 10.46 -11.10
N GLY A 255 -3.74 9.56 -11.74
CA GLY A 255 -2.40 9.17 -11.29
C GLY A 255 -1.31 10.19 -11.65
N VAL A 256 -1.62 11.13 -12.55
CA VAL A 256 -0.73 12.21 -13.02
C VAL A 256 -1.54 13.49 -13.20
N LEU A 257 -1.02 14.61 -12.71
CA LEU A 257 -1.60 15.93 -13.00
C LEU A 257 -1.03 16.49 -14.29
N THR A 258 -1.63 16.10 -15.42
CA THR A 258 -1.26 16.62 -16.74
C THR A 258 -1.59 18.10 -16.87
N ASP A 259 -0.92 18.79 -17.80
CA ASP A 259 -1.19 20.21 -18.04
C ASP A 259 -2.63 20.46 -18.48
N GLN A 260 -3.26 19.50 -19.16
CA GLN A 260 -4.67 19.54 -19.52
C GLN A 260 -5.58 19.55 -18.28
N LEU A 261 -5.32 18.70 -17.29
CA LEU A 261 -6.09 18.69 -16.03
C LEU A 261 -5.88 19.98 -15.24
N LYS A 262 -4.62 20.44 -15.14
CA LYS A 262 -4.29 21.70 -14.47
C LYS A 262 -5.01 22.88 -15.13
N GLN A 263 -5.08 22.89 -16.46
CA GLN A 263 -5.82 23.91 -17.21
C GLN A 263 -7.33 23.81 -16.96
N ALA A 264 -7.91 22.60 -16.95
CA ALA A 264 -9.34 22.41 -16.67
C ALA A 264 -9.73 22.90 -15.26
N LEU A 265 -8.88 22.69 -14.24
CA LEU A 265 -9.05 23.23 -12.88
C LEU A 265 -9.01 24.76 -12.86
N ARG A 266 -8.02 25.37 -13.55
CA ARG A 266 -7.90 26.83 -13.65
C ARG A 266 -9.11 27.47 -14.33
N GLU A 267 -9.62 26.83 -15.37
CA GLU A 267 -10.78 27.29 -16.15
C GLU A 267 -12.13 26.97 -15.47
N GLY A 268 -12.15 26.12 -14.44
CA GLY A 268 -13.40 25.74 -13.75
C GLY A 268 -14.25 24.76 -14.52
N ARG A 269 -13.68 24.08 -15.52
CA ARG A 269 -14.32 22.95 -16.20
C ARG A 269 -14.26 21.68 -15.36
N LEU A 270 -13.29 21.62 -14.45
CA LEU A 270 -13.08 20.55 -13.49
C LEU A 270 -13.00 21.19 -12.11
N GLU A 271 -13.76 20.68 -11.14
CA GLU A 271 -13.84 21.27 -9.80
C GLU A 271 -12.70 20.76 -8.93
N ALA A 272 -12.44 19.45 -8.98
CA ALA A 272 -11.36 18.82 -8.26
C ALA A 272 -10.79 17.60 -9.00
N VAL A 273 -9.52 17.30 -8.73
CA VAL A 273 -8.85 16.06 -9.11
C VAL A 273 -8.31 15.42 -7.85
N LEU A 274 -8.74 14.20 -7.56
CA LEU A 274 -8.04 13.38 -6.59
C LEU A 274 -6.79 12.79 -7.24
N TYR A 275 -5.65 13.38 -6.90
CA TYR A 275 -4.34 12.94 -7.37
C TYR A 275 -3.88 11.72 -6.56
N ALA A 276 -3.63 10.60 -7.24
CA ALA A 276 -3.30 9.30 -6.64
C ALA A 276 -2.11 8.64 -7.35
N PRO A 277 -0.86 9.02 -7.03
CA PRO A 277 0.33 8.55 -7.75
C PRO A 277 0.64 7.08 -7.48
N ILE A 278 1.33 6.43 -8.41
CA ILE A 278 1.77 5.03 -8.28
C ILE A 278 3.29 4.85 -8.05
N GLY A 279 4.09 5.92 -8.20
CA GLY A 279 5.53 6.01 -7.80
C GLY A 279 6.52 5.09 -8.52
N GLY A 280 6.88 5.42 -9.76
CA GLY A 280 7.90 4.67 -10.51
C GLY A 280 9.33 4.93 -10.05
N LYS A 281 9.64 6.14 -9.56
CA LYS A 281 10.96 6.45 -8.97
C LYS A 281 11.20 5.59 -7.74
N GLU A 282 10.25 5.60 -6.82
CA GLU A 282 10.29 4.83 -5.57
C GLU A 282 10.39 3.32 -5.85
N ALA A 283 9.76 2.84 -6.93
CA ALA A 283 9.91 1.45 -7.34
C ALA A 283 11.36 1.05 -7.65
N ILE A 284 12.14 1.93 -8.29
CA ILE A 284 13.56 1.67 -8.56
C ILE A 284 14.40 1.83 -7.30
N ASP A 285 14.17 2.88 -6.52
CA ASP A 285 14.88 3.09 -5.25
C ASP A 285 14.73 1.86 -4.33
N TYR A 286 13.50 1.44 -4.06
CA TYR A 286 13.25 0.25 -3.23
C TYR A 286 13.72 -1.05 -3.86
N ALA A 287 13.67 -1.20 -5.20
CA ALA A 287 14.26 -2.35 -5.86
C ALA A 287 15.77 -2.45 -5.57
N MET A 288 16.49 -1.33 -5.65
CA MET A 288 17.93 -1.30 -5.37
C MET A 288 18.24 -1.64 -3.91
N ARG A 289 17.45 -1.11 -2.96
CA ARG A 289 17.59 -1.43 -1.53
C ARG A 289 17.37 -2.91 -1.25
N ILE A 290 16.35 -3.52 -1.86
CA ILE A 290 16.08 -4.95 -1.77
C ILE A 290 17.26 -5.76 -2.32
N LEU A 291 17.79 -5.36 -3.49
CA LEU A 291 18.89 -6.03 -4.16
C LEU A 291 20.23 -5.89 -3.44
N HIS A 292 20.42 -4.81 -2.68
CA HIS A 292 21.55 -4.62 -1.77
C HIS A 292 21.39 -5.36 -0.43
N GLY A 293 20.24 -5.99 -0.18
CA GLY A 293 19.97 -6.72 1.05
C GLY A 293 19.72 -5.82 2.25
N GLU A 294 19.22 -4.59 2.05
CA GLU A 294 18.81 -3.73 3.16
C GLU A 294 17.70 -4.39 3.99
N GLU A 295 17.89 -4.41 5.31
CA GLU A 295 16.89 -4.93 6.24
C GLU A 295 15.81 -3.88 6.53
N GLY A 296 14.64 -4.33 6.99
CA GLY A 296 13.56 -3.43 7.43
C GLY A 296 12.74 -2.75 6.33
N ILE A 297 12.97 -3.07 5.05
CA ILE A 297 12.18 -2.53 3.94
C ILE A 297 10.68 -2.90 4.11
N PRO A 298 9.77 -1.90 4.09
CA PRO A 298 8.33 -2.10 4.26
C PRO A 298 7.74 -3.12 3.28
N GLN A 299 6.63 -3.76 3.68
CA GLN A 299 5.85 -4.59 2.75
C GLN A 299 4.94 -3.73 1.87
N LYS A 300 4.45 -2.59 2.36
CA LYS A 300 3.70 -1.66 1.52
C LYS A 300 4.07 -0.21 1.81
N ILE A 301 4.11 0.58 0.76
CA ILE A 301 4.10 2.03 0.82
C ILE A 301 2.86 2.51 0.12
N ILE A 302 1.99 3.14 0.90
CA ILE A 302 0.78 3.78 0.41
C ILE A 302 1.07 5.25 0.19
N PHE A 303 0.96 5.69 -1.06
CA PHE A 303 1.06 7.11 -1.37
C PHE A 303 -0.20 7.86 -1.00
N ARG A 304 0.03 9.09 -0.54
CA ARG A 304 -1.01 10.05 -0.21
C ARG A 304 -1.77 10.43 -1.46
N SER A 305 -3.08 10.20 -1.39
CA SER A 305 -4.00 10.77 -2.36
C SER A 305 -4.42 12.17 -1.90
N ILE A 306 -4.25 13.16 -2.77
CA ILE A 306 -4.47 14.57 -2.45
C ILE A 306 -5.61 15.09 -3.32
N LEU A 307 -6.62 15.70 -2.69
CA LEU A 307 -7.65 16.42 -3.42
C LEU A 307 -7.06 17.74 -3.92
N VAL A 308 -6.86 17.84 -5.23
CA VAL A 308 -6.33 19.01 -5.90
C VAL A 308 -7.50 19.84 -6.45
N THR A 309 -7.60 21.07 -5.99
CA THR A 309 -8.58 22.06 -6.43
C THR A 309 -7.86 23.23 -7.06
N ARG A 310 -8.60 24.21 -7.59
CA ARG A 310 -8.01 25.46 -8.07
C ARG A 310 -7.20 26.18 -6.97
N GLU A 311 -7.63 26.07 -5.72
CA GLU A 311 -7.06 26.82 -4.59
C GLU A 311 -5.68 26.31 -4.20
N ASN A 312 -5.47 25.00 -4.15
CA ASN A 312 -4.19 24.41 -3.76
C ASN A 312 -3.26 24.08 -4.94
N LEU A 313 -3.72 24.20 -6.19
CA LEU A 313 -2.91 23.88 -7.38
C LEU A 313 -1.58 24.65 -7.43
N GLY A 314 -1.54 25.90 -6.95
CA GLY A 314 -0.33 26.73 -6.97
C GLY A 314 0.61 26.51 -5.77
N THR A 315 0.12 25.91 -4.69
CA THR A 315 0.88 25.64 -3.46
C THR A 315 1.23 24.16 -3.32
N LEU A 316 0.72 23.32 -4.23
CA LEU A 316 1.03 21.90 -4.30
C LEU A 316 2.53 21.71 -4.55
N ARG A 317 3.28 21.41 -3.50
CA ARG A 317 4.61 20.83 -3.62
C ARG A 317 4.40 19.35 -3.94
N LEU A 318 4.37 19.05 -5.23
CA LEU A 318 4.58 17.68 -5.67
C LEU A 318 6.07 17.52 -5.79
N TRP A 319 6.69 16.68 -4.96
CA TRP A 319 8.12 16.42 -5.10
C TRP A 319 8.49 16.07 -6.55
N ASP A 320 9.41 16.85 -7.13
CA ASP A 320 9.81 16.82 -8.54
C ASP A 320 11.02 15.90 -8.79
N GLY A 321 11.33 15.03 -7.82
CA GLY A 321 12.39 14.04 -7.91
C GLY A 321 13.81 14.59 -7.69
N ARG A 322 13.95 15.88 -7.36
CA ARG A 322 15.23 16.48 -6.95
C ARG A 322 15.43 16.28 -5.46
N GLU A 323 16.66 15.93 -5.08
CA GLU A 323 17.07 16.01 -3.69
C GLU A 323 17.07 17.50 -3.31
N ASP A 324 16.26 17.86 -2.32
CA ASP A 324 16.59 19.03 -1.52
C ASP A 324 18.00 18.78 -0.97
N GLY A 325 18.88 19.78 -1.09
CA GLY A 325 20.28 19.67 -0.66
C GLY A 325 20.45 19.17 0.78
N PRO A 326 21.69 18.93 1.24
CA PRO A 326 21.96 18.34 2.55
C PRO A 326 21.13 19.01 3.66
N MET A 327 20.46 18.19 4.48
CA MET A 327 19.55 18.62 5.55
C MET A 327 20.16 19.78 6.35
N ALA A 328 19.55 20.97 6.25
CA ALA A 328 20.14 22.18 6.80
C ALA A 328 20.12 22.21 8.34
N GLU A 329 19.15 21.57 9.00
CA GLU A 329 19.05 21.44 10.47
C GLU A 329 18.28 20.17 10.87
N PRO A 330 18.60 19.53 12.01
CA PRO A 330 17.87 18.36 12.53
C PRO A 330 16.41 18.71 12.89
N TYR A 331 15.50 17.75 12.69
CA TYR A 331 14.08 17.90 13.05
C TYR A 331 13.89 18.05 14.56
N ARG A 332 13.03 18.99 14.97
CA ARG A 332 12.45 19.01 16.32
C ARG A 332 11.26 18.07 16.33
N ILE A 333 11.36 16.96 17.05
CA ILE A 333 10.32 15.92 17.07
C ILE A 333 9.74 15.83 18.48
N GLY A 334 8.41 15.91 18.60
CA GLY A 334 7.68 15.50 19.79
C GLY A 334 7.34 14.02 19.71
N TYR A 335 7.58 13.27 20.79
CA TYR A 335 7.27 11.84 20.85
C TYR A 335 6.36 11.55 22.06
N ILE A 336 5.27 10.82 21.84
CA ILE A 336 4.34 10.38 22.89
C ILE A 336 4.27 8.85 22.85
N GLU A 337 4.83 8.22 23.89
CA GLU A 337 4.84 6.77 24.07
C GLU A 337 3.45 6.24 24.49
N SER A 338 3.14 4.98 24.19
CA SER A 338 2.02 4.25 24.80
C SER A 338 2.53 3.03 25.56
N ASP A 339 1.93 2.69 26.71
CA ASP A 339 2.40 1.57 27.56
C ASP A 339 2.17 0.17 26.96
N LEU A 340 1.48 0.04 25.82
CA LEU A 340 1.29 -1.25 25.11
C LEU A 340 2.63 -1.93 24.75
N TRP A 341 3.73 -1.18 24.78
CA TRP A 341 5.08 -1.61 24.36
C TRP A 341 5.97 -2.10 25.52
N LYS A 342 5.68 -1.74 26.77
CA LYS A 342 6.54 -2.10 27.93
C LYS A 342 6.46 -3.58 28.31
N GLY A 343 5.39 -4.28 27.93
CA GLY A 343 5.14 -5.68 28.31
C GLY A 343 5.59 -6.73 27.28
N SER A 344 5.90 -6.33 26.05
CA SER A 344 6.18 -7.24 24.93
C SER A 344 7.66 -7.57 24.73
N GLY A 345 8.58 -7.05 25.57
CA GLY A 345 10.01 -7.30 25.39
C GLY A 345 10.58 -6.80 24.06
N ILE A 346 9.81 -6.00 23.30
CA ILE A 346 10.24 -5.34 22.07
C ILE A 346 11.09 -4.15 22.51
N SER A 347 12.39 -4.37 22.55
CA SER A 347 13.39 -3.32 22.67
C SER A 347 13.43 -2.49 21.37
N ASP A 348 12.39 -1.70 21.09
CA ASP A 348 12.52 -0.55 20.18
C ASP A 348 13.19 0.64 20.89
N MET A 349 13.69 0.40 22.12
CA MET A 349 14.48 1.35 22.88
C MET A 349 15.74 1.77 22.11
N GLU A 350 16.42 0.96 21.30
CA GLU A 350 17.64 1.41 20.59
C GLU A 350 17.32 2.37 19.41
N GLY A 351 16.29 2.07 18.59
CA GLY A 351 15.84 2.96 17.51
C GLY A 351 15.23 4.25 18.05
N VAL A 352 14.42 4.15 19.10
CA VAL A 352 13.91 5.32 19.83
C VAL A 352 15.04 6.04 20.56
N LEU A 353 16.03 5.37 21.15
CA LEU A 353 17.21 5.99 21.80
C LEU A 353 18.19 6.61 20.78
N TRP A 354 18.18 6.21 19.51
CA TRP A 354 18.91 6.91 18.45
C TRP A 354 18.20 8.23 18.08
N ILE A 355 16.86 8.20 17.99
CA ILE A 355 16.00 9.38 17.78
C ILE A 355 16.10 10.32 19.00
N VAL A 356 15.98 9.78 20.20
CA VAL A 356 15.99 10.46 21.51
C VAL A 356 17.40 10.85 21.95
N GLY A 357 18.44 10.11 21.56
CA GLY A 357 19.83 10.43 21.89
C GLY A 357 20.31 11.76 21.30
N ASN A 358 19.57 12.28 20.30
CA ASN A 358 19.78 13.59 19.70
C ASN A 358 18.69 14.62 20.05
N LEU A 359 17.67 14.26 20.83
CA LEU A 359 16.48 15.09 21.09
C LEU A 359 16.07 15.06 22.57
N THR A 360 15.98 16.25 23.15
CA THR A 360 15.81 16.52 24.58
C THR A 360 14.73 15.70 25.31
N ASN A 361 15.15 15.10 26.44
CA ASN A 361 14.39 14.62 27.61
C ASN A 361 13.00 13.98 27.37
N PRO A 362 12.91 12.65 27.17
CA PRO A 362 11.64 11.94 27.25
C PRO A 362 11.20 11.84 28.71
N SER A 363 9.95 12.22 28.99
CA SER A 363 9.25 11.87 30.22
C SER A 363 8.20 10.82 29.89
N SER A 364 8.37 9.58 30.35
CA SER A 364 7.38 8.51 30.20
C SER A 364 6.52 8.41 31.47
N VAL A 365 5.20 8.51 31.32
CA VAL A 365 4.20 8.23 32.36
C VAL A 365 3.02 7.53 31.68
N GLU A 366 2.35 6.64 32.41
CA GLU A 366 1.14 5.92 32.02
C GLU A 366 0.04 6.87 31.53
N GLN A 367 -0.26 6.92 30.23
CA GLN A 367 -1.21 7.91 29.71
C GLN A 367 -2.57 7.33 29.30
N LYS A 368 -3.58 7.71 30.08
CA LYS A 368 -4.99 7.72 29.63
C LYS A 368 -5.13 8.74 28.48
N ASP A 369 -6.12 8.55 27.61
CA ASP A 369 -6.43 9.41 26.43
C ASP A 369 -6.18 10.91 26.63
N LYS A 370 -6.62 11.43 27.79
CA LYS A 370 -6.52 12.84 28.15
C LYS A 370 -5.07 13.34 28.19
N GLU A 371 -4.15 12.54 28.74
CA GLU A 371 -2.76 12.94 28.94
C GLU A 371 -2.00 12.96 27.61
N GLN A 372 -2.32 12.03 26.69
CA GLN A 372 -1.73 12.05 25.33
C GLN A 372 -2.12 13.32 24.58
N LYS A 373 -3.37 13.77 24.73
CA LYS A 373 -3.87 15.00 24.10
C LYS A 373 -3.19 16.25 24.68
N GLU A 374 -3.03 16.33 26.00
CA GLU A 374 -2.31 17.43 26.66
C GLU A 374 -0.82 17.49 26.22
N MET A 375 -0.14 16.34 26.09
CA MET A 375 1.23 16.32 25.56
C MET A 375 1.30 16.75 24.10
N PHE A 376 0.35 16.31 23.28
CA PHE A 376 0.27 16.71 21.87
C PHE A 376 0.14 18.22 21.73
N GLU A 377 -0.77 18.84 22.49
CA GLU A 377 -0.94 20.31 22.56
C GLU A 377 0.36 21.02 22.96
N ASN A 378 1.07 20.50 23.98
CA ASN A 378 2.34 21.07 24.42
C ASN A 378 3.43 21.01 23.34
N PHE A 379 3.47 19.95 22.53
CA PHE A 379 4.41 19.86 21.41
C PHE A 379 4.08 20.85 20.31
N LEU A 380 2.79 21.03 19.96
CA LEU A 380 2.37 22.07 19.02
C LEU A 380 2.81 23.46 19.51
N ALA A 381 2.54 23.77 20.78
CA ALA A 381 2.94 25.05 21.39
C ALA A 381 4.47 25.27 21.43
N SER A 382 5.26 24.19 21.50
CA SER A 382 6.72 24.23 21.44
C SER A 382 7.27 24.41 20.02
N GLY A 383 6.39 24.40 19.02
CA GLY A 383 6.71 24.59 17.62
C GLY A 383 7.54 23.46 17.03
N VAL A 384 7.32 22.20 17.43
CA VAL A 384 8.01 21.05 16.84
C VAL A 384 7.73 20.94 15.34
N ASP A 385 8.65 20.33 14.58
CA ASP A 385 8.45 20.09 13.15
C ASP A 385 7.59 18.83 12.91
N MET A 386 7.59 17.89 13.88
CA MET A 386 6.87 16.63 13.81
C MET A 386 6.38 16.19 15.19
N VAL A 387 5.22 15.54 15.27
CA VAL A 387 4.76 14.78 16.45
C VAL A 387 4.56 13.32 16.05
N MET A 388 5.18 12.41 16.79
CA MET A 388 5.07 10.97 16.62
C MET A 388 4.39 10.36 17.85
N PHE A 389 3.35 9.56 17.67
CA PHE A 389 2.68 8.92 18.80
C PHE A 389 1.90 7.67 18.43
N SER A 390 1.67 6.82 19.43
CA SER A 390 0.77 5.67 19.33
C SER A 390 -0.56 5.98 20.05
N PRO A 391 -1.65 6.30 19.32
CA PRO A 391 -2.93 6.63 19.92
C PRO A 391 -3.51 5.47 20.73
N VAL A 392 -4.03 5.75 21.92
CA VAL A 392 -4.80 4.78 22.73
C VAL A 392 -6.22 4.62 22.19
N PHE A 393 -6.84 5.72 21.75
CA PHE A 393 -8.18 5.73 21.15
C PHE A 393 -8.15 6.31 19.74
N SER A 394 -9.04 5.80 18.89
CA SER A 394 -9.13 6.23 17.50
C SER A 394 -9.94 7.51 17.29
N TYR A 395 -10.59 8.07 18.32
CA TYR A 395 -11.50 9.22 18.21
C TYR A 395 -11.08 10.40 19.09
N GLY A 396 -11.63 11.58 18.79
CA GLY A 396 -11.42 12.79 19.58
C GLY A 396 -10.09 13.50 19.31
N TRP A 397 -9.45 13.22 18.18
CA TRP A 397 -8.20 13.85 17.74
C TRP A 397 -8.39 14.95 16.69
N GLU A 398 -9.58 15.06 16.09
CA GLU A 398 -9.85 15.90 14.92
C GLU A 398 -9.36 17.35 15.06
N GLU A 399 -9.70 18.02 16.15
CA GLU A 399 -9.33 19.42 16.36
C GLU A 399 -7.81 19.62 16.46
N LEU A 400 -7.12 18.75 17.20
CA LEU A 400 -5.67 18.77 17.39
C LEU A 400 -4.91 18.44 16.11
N LEU A 401 -5.39 17.47 15.33
CA LEU A 401 -4.76 17.08 14.09
C LEU A 401 -4.96 18.14 13.00
N LEU A 402 -6.14 18.76 12.93
CA LEU A 402 -6.37 19.91 12.06
C LEU A 402 -5.55 21.13 12.50
N GLN A 403 -5.30 21.30 13.80
CA GLN A 403 -4.37 22.33 14.30
C GLN A 403 -2.94 22.05 13.83
N ALA A 404 -2.43 20.83 14.03
CA ALA A 404 -1.12 20.42 13.53
C ALA A 404 -0.99 20.68 12.02
N GLN A 405 -2.04 20.42 11.24
CA GLN A 405 -2.06 20.72 9.81
C GLN A 405 -1.95 22.21 9.52
N ARG A 406 -2.71 23.06 10.22
CA ARG A 406 -2.64 24.53 10.05
C ARG A 406 -1.27 25.09 10.39
N GLU A 407 -0.61 24.49 11.38
CA GLU A 407 0.74 24.86 11.83
C GLU A 407 1.85 24.18 11.02
N ALA A 408 1.50 23.38 10.00
CA ALA A 408 2.42 22.62 9.16
C ALA A 408 3.33 21.64 9.94
N VAL A 409 2.85 21.13 11.08
CA VAL A 409 3.51 20.09 11.88
C VAL A 409 3.15 18.72 11.30
N GLN A 410 4.14 17.91 10.96
CA GLN A 410 3.90 16.54 10.46
C GLN A 410 3.46 15.63 11.62
N VAL A 411 2.41 14.84 11.43
CA VAL A 411 1.96 13.88 12.46
C VAL A 411 2.23 12.46 12.00
N VAL A 412 2.88 11.65 12.83
CA VAL A 412 3.14 10.23 12.57
C VAL A 412 2.42 9.38 13.63
N LEU A 413 1.50 8.55 13.17
CA LEU A 413 0.75 7.60 13.97
C LEU A 413 1.50 6.27 13.97
N LEU A 414 1.78 5.72 15.14
CA LEU A 414 2.52 4.47 15.34
C LEU A 414 1.58 3.37 15.81
N GLY A 415 1.43 2.31 15.00
CA GLY A 415 0.76 1.07 15.37
C GLY A 415 -0.76 1.13 15.45
N ASN A 416 -1.36 2.28 15.79
CA ASN A 416 -2.82 2.47 15.84
C ASN A 416 -3.25 3.67 14.98
N PRO A 417 -4.27 3.50 14.11
CA PRO A 417 -4.83 4.61 13.35
C PRO A 417 -5.84 5.44 14.16
N VAL A 418 -6.03 6.69 13.75
CA VAL A 418 -7.07 7.60 14.24
C VAL A 418 -8.03 7.99 13.12
N LYS A 419 -9.26 8.32 13.48
CA LYS A 419 -10.23 8.92 12.56
C LYS A 419 -10.02 10.43 12.52
N SER A 420 -9.62 10.95 11.36
CA SER A 420 -9.51 12.39 11.15
C SER A 420 -9.58 12.78 9.67
N SER A 421 -10.04 14.00 9.38
CA SER A 421 -9.98 14.61 8.04
C SER A 421 -8.66 15.32 7.75
N ALA A 422 -7.74 15.37 8.72
CA ALA A 422 -6.43 15.97 8.56
C ALA A 422 -5.59 15.23 7.49
N GLN A 423 -4.98 16.00 6.60
CA GLN A 423 -4.23 15.50 5.45
C GLN A 423 -2.74 15.34 5.73
N ASN A 424 -2.22 15.90 6.83
CA ASN A 424 -0.81 15.84 7.23
C ASN A 424 -0.49 14.61 8.11
N LEU A 425 -1.25 13.53 8.01
CA LEU A 425 -1.04 12.31 8.80
C LEU A 425 -0.22 11.28 8.02
N VAL A 426 0.73 10.65 8.69
CA VAL A 426 1.36 9.41 8.21
C VAL A 426 1.12 8.31 9.23
N TYR A 427 0.65 7.16 8.76
CA TYR A 427 0.55 5.97 9.58
C TYR A 427 1.74 5.04 9.33
N ILE A 428 2.41 4.60 10.38
CA ILE A 428 3.41 3.53 10.34
C ILE A 428 2.91 2.43 11.26
N GLY A 429 2.68 1.26 10.72
CA GLY A 429 2.19 0.13 11.50
C GLY A 429 1.66 -1.01 10.65
N PRO A 430 1.00 -1.99 11.25
CA PRO A 430 0.43 -3.12 10.51
C PRO A 430 -0.74 -2.74 9.63
N ASP A 431 -0.95 -3.52 8.57
CA ASP A 431 -2.20 -3.55 7.82
C ASP A 431 -3.20 -4.44 8.58
N HIS A 432 -3.88 -3.86 9.58
CA HIS A 432 -4.78 -4.62 10.46
C HIS A 432 -5.88 -5.37 9.70
N GLU A 433 -6.37 -4.79 8.61
CA GLU A 433 -7.36 -5.43 7.75
C GLU A 433 -6.78 -6.65 7.04
N ASN A 434 -5.55 -6.53 6.54
CA ASN A 434 -4.82 -7.66 5.97
C ASN A 434 -4.52 -8.75 7.01
N GLN A 435 -4.21 -8.41 8.26
CA GLN A 435 -4.04 -9.39 9.33
C GLN A 435 -5.32 -10.23 9.54
N GLY A 436 -6.48 -9.57 9.53
CA GLY A 436 -7.78 -10.24 9.54
C GLY A 436 -7.96 -11.18 8.34
N ARG A 437 -7.63 -10.72 7.14
CA ARG A 437 -7.70 -11.53 5.91
C ARG A 437 -6.78 -12.74 5.95
N ILE A 438 -5.52 -12.57 6.37
CA ILE A 438 -4.54 -13.66 6.51
C ILE A 438 -5.05 -14.71 7.51
N ALA A 439 -5.54 -14.26 8.67
CA ALA A 439 -6.10 -15.14 9.68
C ALA A 439 -7.28 -15.97 9.12
N ALA A 440 -8.18 -15.35 8.37
CA ALA A 440 -9.29 -16.05 7.74
C ALA A 440 -8.82 -16.98 6.61
N GLN A 441 -7.86 -16.57 5.79
CA GLN A 441 -7.33 -17.37 4.69
C GLN A 441 -6.67 -18.65 5.21
N HIS A 442 -5.93 -18.57 6.32
CA HIS A 442 -5.39 -19.76 6.97
C HIS A 442 -6.48 -20.77 7.36
N ILE A 443 -7.64 -20.30 7.86
CA ILE A 443 -8.79 -21.19 8.12
C ILE A 443 -9.24 -21.88 6.82
N ILE A 444 -9.31 -21.15 5.71
CA ILE A 444 -9.75 -21.69 4.42
C ILE A 444 -8.78 -22.75 3.90
N GLU A 445 -7.48 -22.46 3.91
CA GLU A 445 -6.47 -23.33 3.32
C GLU A 445 -6.23 -24.58 4.17
N ASP A 446 -6.11 -24.41 5.49
CA ASP A 446 -5.60 -25.47 6.35
C ASP A 446 -6.69 -26.19 7.17
N ILE A 447 -7.86 -25.59 7.37
CA ILE A 447 -8.89 -26.12 8.28
C ILE A 447 -10.17 -26.49 7.52
N TYR A 448 -10.59 -25.68 6.55
CA TYR A 448 -11.91 -25.80 5.90
C TYR A 448 -12.11 -27.16 5.21
N GLY A 449 -11.08 -27.70 4.56
CA GLY A 449 -11.12 -29.02 3.95
C GLY A 449 -11.16 -30.19 4.94
N LYS A 450 -10.79 -29.97 6.21
CA LYS A 450 -10.59 -31.02 7.23
C LYS A 450 -11.73 -31.14 8.22
N LYS A 451 -12.56 -30.10 8.38
CA LYS A 451 -13.66 -30.07 9.35
C LYS A 451 -15.01 -29.92 8.64
N ALA A 452 -16.05 -30.60 9.15
CA ALA A 452 -17.40 -30.53 8.57
C ALA A 452 -18.05 -29.15 8.79
N LYS A 453 -17.81 -28.54 9.95
CA LYS A 453 -18.25 -27.20 10.35
C LYS A 453 -17.14 -26.50 11.12
N ILE A 454 -16.95 -25.21 10.90
CA ILE A 454 -15.98 -24.38 11.63
C ILE A 454 -16.76 -23.41 12.50
N LYS A 455 -16.49 -23.43 13.80
CA LYS A 455 -17.15 -22.59 14.79
C LYS A 455 -16.09 -21.81 15.55
N ILE A 456 -16.17 -20.50 15.42
CA ILE A 456 -15.09 -19.57 15.79
C ILE A 456 -15.49 -18.81 17.04
N LEU A 457 -14.58 -18.78 18.02
CA LEU A 457 -14.56 -17.79 19.09
C LEU A 457 -13.58 -16.67 18.71
N GLU A 458 -14.03 -15.43 18.68
CA GLU A 458 -13.16 -14.28 18.45
C GLU A 458 -12.97 -13.48 19.74
N ILE A 459 -11.72 -13.30 20.12
CA ILE A 459 -11.33 -12.40 21.22
C ILE A 459 -10.68 -11.17 20.58
N THR A 460 -11.43 -10.08 20.59
CA THR A 460 -11.05 -8.84 19.89
C THR A 460 -10.40 -7.83 20.84
N GLY A 461 -9.67 -6.88 20.27
CA GLY A 461 -9.20 -5.68 20.97
C GLY A 461 -10.35 -4.77 21.39
N ASN A 462 -10.02 -3.60 21.92
CA ASN A 462 -11.01 -2.57 22.25
C ASN A 462 -11.90 -2.30 21.02
N LEU A 463 -13.22 -2.47 21.16
CA LEU A 463 -14.17 -2.32 20.05
C LEU A 463 -14.23 -0.88 19.49
N ASP A 464 -13.80 0.10 20.27
CA ASP A 464 -13.69 1.50 19.84
C ASP A 464 -12.35 1.81 19.13
N SER A 465 -11.46 0.82 18.99
CA SER A 465 -10.22 0.97 18.22
C SER A 465 -10.42 0.59 16.76
N LEU A 466 -9.97 1.47 15.85
CA LEU A 466 -9.90 1.19 14.42
C LEU A 466 -9.06 -0.06 14.11
N ALA A 467 -8.01 -0.33 14.88
CA ALA A 467 -7.20 -1.52 14.71
C ALA A 467 -8.02 -2.82 14.90
N ALA A 468 -8.80 -2.88 15.97
CA ALA A 468 -9.65 -4.03 16.27
C ALA A 468 -10.77 -4.17 15.21
N MET A 469 -11.43 -3.07 14.87
CA MET A 469 -12.49 -3.05 13.85
C MET A 469 -11.97 -3.47 12.47
N GLN A 470 -10.82 -2.96 12.04
CA GLN A 470 -10.20 -3.32 10.76
C GLN A 470 -9.85 -4.80 10.72
N ARG A 471 -9.28 -5.35 11.80
CA ARG A 471 -8.92 -6.75 11.88
C ARG A 471 -10.13 -7.69 11.86
N SER A 472 -11.16 -7.40 12.65
CA SER A 472 -12.43 -8.14 12.57
C SER A 472 -13.06 -7.99 11.17
N GLY A 473 -13.05 -6.78 10.59
CA GLY A 473 -13.57 -6.50 9.26
C GLY A 473 -12.89 -7.32 8.17
N GLY A 474 -11.56 -7.32 8.13
CA GLY A 474 -10.76 -8.11 7.19
C GLY A 474 -10.99 -9.61 7.34
N PHE A 475 -11.14 -10.09 8.57
CA PHE A 475 -11.50 -11.49 8.83
C PHE A 475 -12.88 -11.84 8.24
N ARG A 476 -13.87 -10.97 8.47
CA ARG A 476 -15.24 -11.15 7.94
C ARG A 476 -15.34 -11.07 6.42
N GLN A 477 -14.52 -10.25 5.77
CA GLN A 477 -14.49 -10.15 4.30
C GLN A 477 -14.29 -11.52 3.64
N ILE A 478 -13.50 -12.39 4.26
CA ILE A 478 -13.25 -13.74 3.77
C ILE A 478 -14.27 -14.73 4.33
N THR A 479 -14.45 -14.79 5.64
CA THR A 479 -15.29 -15.84 6.25
C THR A 479 -16.75 -15.79 5.82
N ASN A 480 -17.30 -14.60 5.52
CA ASN A 480 -18.69 -14.46 5.08
C ASN A 480 -18.97 -15.14 3.73
N GLY A 481 -17.94 -15.42 2.93
CA GLY A 481 -18.08 -16.18 1.68
C GLY A 481 -18.30 -17.67 1.87
N TYR A 482 -18.18 -18.21 3.10
CA TYR A 482 -18.15 -19.64 3.37
C TYR A 482 -19.27 -20.07 4.33
N SER A 483 -20.27 -20.76 3.79
CA SER A 483 -21.48 -21.16 4.53
C SER A 483 -21.26 -22.13 5.70
N ARG A 484 -20.09 -22.80 5.78
CA ARG A 484 -19.74 -23.73 6.87
C ARG A 484 -18.95 -23.06 8.00
N ILE A 485 -18.67 -21.77 7.89
CA ILE A 485 -17.98 -20.98 8.91
C ILE A 485 -19.03 -20.17 9.68
N GLU A 486 -19.01 -20.30 11.01
CA GLU A 486 -19.86 -19.57 11.94
C GLU A 486 -18.97 -18.89 12.98
N ILE A 487 -19.04 -17.56 13.10
CA ILE A 487 -18.54 -16.90 14.32
C ILE A 487 -19.62 -17.03 15.40
N ALA A 488 -19.34 -17.88 16.38
CA ALA A 488 -20.28 -18.22 17.44
C ALA A 488 -20.39 -17.13 18.49
N GLU A 489 -19.26 -16.51 18.84
CA GLU A 489 -19.19 -15.48 19.85
C GLU A 489 -18.00 -14.55 19.59
N VAL A 490 -18.20 -13.28 19.91
CA VAL A 490 -17.18 -12.23 19.87
C VAL A 490 -17.21 -11.54 21.22
N PHE A 491 -16.07 -11.37 21.87
CA PHE A 491 -15.97 -10.50 23.04
C PHE A 491 -14.65 -9.75 23.08
N GLU A 492 -14.70 -8.58 23.73
CA GLU A 492 -13.52 -7.75 23.97
C GLU A 492 -12.62 -8.40 25.04
N GLY A 493 -11.33 -8.55 24.71
CA GLY A 493 -10.31 -9.03 25.63
C GLY A 493 -10.02 -8.01 26.74
N THR A 494 -9.45 -8.48 27.85
CA THR A 494 -9.17 -7.65 29.03
C THR A 494 -7.78 -7.94 29.59
N MET A 495 -7.14 -6.93 30.17
CA MET A 495 -5.84 -7.10 30.84
C MET A 495 -5.94 -7.90 32.15
N ASN A 496 -7.13 -8.36 32.56
CA ASN A 496 -7.32 -9.23 33.71
C ASN A 496 -7.24 -10.73 33.28
N PRO A 497 -6.16 -11.46 33.62
CA PRO A 497 -5.96 -12.86 33.26
C PRO A 497 -7.13 -13.78 33.60
N ASN A 498 -7.65 -13.67 34.82
CA ASN A 498 -8.70 -14.55 35.33
C ASN A 498 -9.99 -14.36 34.54
N ARG A 499 -10.31 -13.10 34.23
CA ARG A 499 -11.51 -12.76 33.49
C ARG A 499 -11.47 -13.28 32.05
N ILE A 500 -10.33 -13.22 31.36
CA ILE A 500 -10.20 -13.81 30.01
C ILE A 500 -10.43 -15.31 30.07
N GLN A 501 -9.75 -16.02 30.96
CA GLN A 501 -9.88 -17.48 31.06
C GLN A 501 -11.34 -17.87 31.35
N GLU A 502 -11.98 -17.21 32.33
CA GLU A 502 -13.39 -17.44 32.66
C GLU A 502 -14.32 -17.23 31.46
N MET A 503 -14.13 -16.14 30.70
CA MET A 503 -14.94 -15.85 29.52
C MET A 503 -14.79 -16.90 28.42
N ILE A 504 -13.57 -17.40 28.19
CA ILE A 504 -13.32 -18.49 27.23
C ILE A 504 -14.02 -19.77 27.69
N VAL A 505 -13.86 -20.17 28.95
CA VAL A 505 -14.51 -21.36 29.52
C VAL A 505 -16.03 -21.27 29.41
N LEU A 506 -16.62 -20.10 29.69
CA LEU A 506 -18.05 -19.85 29.55
C LEU A 506 -18.53 -19.96 28.10
N ALA A 507 -17.79 -19.39 27.14
CA ALA A 507 -18.10 -19.48 25.71
C ALA A 507 -18.09 -20.94 25.24
N PHE A 508 -17.06 -21.71 25.59
CA PHE A 508 -16.99 -23.13 25.25
C PHE A 508 -18.13 -23.93 25.88
N LYS A 509 -18.45 -23.71 27.16
CA LYS A 509 -19.59 -24.38 27.83
C LYS A 509 -20.93 -24.03 27.16
N LYS A 510 -21.17 -22.74 26.87
CA LYS A 510 -22.38 -22.24 26.19
C LYS A 510 -22.57 -22.87 24.81
N HIS A 511 -21.49 -23.02 24.07
CA HIS A 511 -21.49 -23.63 22.73
C HIS A 511 -21.23 -25.14 22.75
N ARG A 512 -21.38 -25.81 23.91
CA ARG A 512 -21.23 -27.28 24.07
C ARG A 512 -19.91 -27.84 23.53
N GLN A 513 -18.84 -27.07 23.69
CA GLN A 513 -17.49 -27.37 23.18
C GLN A 513 -17.42 -27.58 21.66
N GLU A 514 -18.39 -27.06 20.88
CA GLU A 514 -18.35 -27.13 19.41
C GLU A 514 -17.38 -26.11 18.78
N ILE A 515 -16.85 -25.17 19.55
CA ILE A 515 -15.83 -24.21 19.09
C ILE A 515 -14.56 -24.98 18.77
N ASN A 516 -14.05 -24.81 17.54
CA ASN A 516 -12.87 -25.53 17.03
C ASN A 516 -11.81 -24.58 16.43
N VAL A 517 -12.06 -23.28 16.47
CA VAL A 517 -11.09 -22.23 16.14
C VAL A 517 -11.26 -21.10 17.16
N VAL A 518 -10.15 -20.57 17.66
CA VAL A 518 -10.13 -19.32 18.44
C VAL A 518 -9.25 -18.32 17.70
N PHE A 519 -9.82 -17.16 17.35
CA PHE A 519 -9.10 -16.05 16.74
C PHE A 519 -8.80 -14.99 17.80
N LEU A 520 -7.51 -14.72 18.03
CA LEU A 520 -7.01 -13.81 19.06
C LEU A 520 -6.39 -12.57 18.41
N HIS A 521 -6.86 -11.38 18.81
CA HIS A 521 -6.27 -10.12 18.38
C HIS A 521 -4.99 -9.73 19.15
N ALA A 522 -4.63 -10.47 20.19
CA ALA A 522 -3.40 -10.23 20.94
C ALA A 522 -2.77 -11.53 21.43
N ASP A 523 -1.45 -11.60 21.33
CA ASP A 523 -0.60 -12.68 21.82
C ASP A 523 -0.63 -12.79 23.36
N THR A 524 -0.80 -11.68 24.07
CA THR A 524 -0.93 -11.63 25.53
C THR A 524 -2.06 -12.52 26.08
N TRP A 525 -3.03 -12.90 25.25
CA TRP A 525 -4.14 -13.75 25.64
C TRP A 525 -3.92 -15.24 25.34
N VAL A 526 -2.85 -15.60 24.64
CA VAL A 526 -2.49 -16.98 24.32
C VAL A 526 -2.32 -17.82 25.59
N PRO A 527 -1.54 -17.41 26.62
CA PRO A 527 -1.38 -18.22 27.83
C PRO A 527 -2.70 -18.51 28.54
N HIS A 528 -3.59 -17.51 28.63
CA HIS A 528 -4.90 -17.65 29.27
C HIS A 528 -5.86 -18.53 28.47
N THR A 529 -5.76 -18.47 27.14
CA THR A 529 -6.50 -19.36 26.24
C THR A 529 -6.04 -20.80 26.42
N LEU A 530 -4.72 -21.04 26.51
CA LEU A 530 -4.17 -22.38 26.75
C LEU A 530 -4.60 -22.94 28.11
N SER A 531 -4.60 -22.13 29.17
CA SER A 531 -5.12 -22.54 30.49
C SER A 531 -6.62 -22.85 30.46
N ALA A 532 -7.42 -22.08 29.72
CA ALA A 532 -8.84 -22.36 29.54
C ALA A 532 -9.09 -23.69 28.82
N LEU A 533 -8.31 -23.98 27.77
CA LEU A 533 -8.41 -25.24 27.03
C LEU A 533 -7.99 -26.44 27.90
N GLU A 534 -6.94 -26.29 28.70
CA GLU A 534 -6.51 -27.31 29.68
C GLU A 534 -7.62 -27.61 30.69
N GLU A 535 -8.28 -26.58 31.26
CA GLU A 535 -9.42 -26.75 32.17
C GLU A 535 -10.61 -27.49 31.51
N LEU A 536 -10.82 -27.25 30.22
CA LEU A 536 -11.88 -27.89 29.43
C LEU A 536 -11.49 -29.30 28.94
N GLY A 537 -10.24 -29.73 29.14
CA GLY A 537 -9.71 -30.98 28.62
C GLY A 537 -9.56 -31.02 27.09
N LEU A 538 -9.31 -29.87 26.46
CA LEU A 538 -9.17 -29.72 25.01
C LEU A 538 -7.70 -29.50 24.62
N GLU A 539 -7.26 -30.17 23.56
CA GLU A 539 -5.88 -30.09 23.08
C GLU A 539 -5.74 -29.09 21.92
N PRO A 540 -4.89 -28.05 22.06
CA PRO A 540 -4.57 -27.14 20.95
C PRO A 540 -4.01 -27.88 19.73
N GLY A 541 -4.42 -27.46 18.53
CA GLY A 541 -4.01 -28.06 17.25
C GLY A 541 -4.70 -29.35 16.86
N LEU A 542 -5.29 -30.07 17.82
CA LEU A 542 -6.11 -31.26 17.58
C LEU A 542 -7.61 -30.92 17.66
N ASP A 543 -8.03 -30.44 18.83
CA ASP A 543 -9.43 -30.09 19.11
C ASP A 543 -9.74 -28.66 18.68
N VAL A 544 -8.83 -27.73 18.99
CA VAL A 544 -9.00 -26.29 18.77
C VAL A 544 -7.78 -25.70 18.08
N HIS A 545 -7.97 -25.06 16.93
CA HIS A 545 -6.90 -24.29 16.26
C HIS A 545 -6.85 -22.87 16.82
N LEU A 546 -5.66 -22.39 17.18
CA LEU A 546 -5.45 -21.02 17.66
C LEU A 546 -4.84 -20.19 16.53
N ILE A 547 -5.48 -19.07 16.21
CA ILE A 547 -4.96 -18.11 15.22
C ILE A 547 -4.76 -16.79 15.96
N VAL A 548 -3.53 -16.29 15.93
CA VAL A 548 -3.12 -15.10 16.67
C VAL A 548 -2.62 -14.06 15.68
N ALA A 549 -3.24 -12.89 15.71
CA ALA A 549 -2.70 -11.73 15.03
C ALA A 549 -1.87 -10.93 16.05
N ASN A 550 -0.53 -10.97 15.89
CA ASN A 550 0.42 -10.41 16.84
C ASN A 550 0.90 -9.02 16.42
N MET A 551 1.41 -8.23 17.38
CA MET A 551 2.02 -6.91 17.20
C MET A 551 3.52 -6.85 17.51
N GLY A 552 4.20 -7.99 17.68
CA GLY A 552 5.65 -8.05 17.92
C GLY A 552 6.32 -9.40 17.66
N ASP A 553 7.64 -9.46 17.79
CA ASP A 553 8.45 -10.65 17.49
C ASP A 553 8.50 -11.70 18.63
N SER A 554 8.05 -11.35 19.85
CA SER A 554 7.99 -12.31 20.95
C SER A 554 6.63 -13.00 20.99
N VAL A 555 6.60 -14.31 20.76
CA VAL A 555 5.38 -15.11 20.91
C VAL A 555 5.60 -16.14 22.01
N TYR A 556 4.79 -16.07 23.06
CA TYR A 556 4.73 -17.16 24.05
C TYR A 556 3.97 -18.36 23.46
N GLY A 557 4.65 -19.51 23.35
CA GLY A 557 4.01 -20.79 23.00
C GLY A 557 4.00 -21.16 21.52
N ILE A 558 4.80 -20.49 20.66
CA ILE A 558 4.93 -20.82 19.23
C ILE A 558 5.40 -22.27 18.98
N ASP A 559 6.06 -22.86 19.97
CA ASP A 559 6.53 -24.23 20.00
C ASP A 559 5.40 -25.28 20.15
N LYS A 560 4.15 -24.86 20.33
CA LYS A 560 2.99 -25.76 20.40
C LYS A 560 2.34 -25.95 19.03
N VAL A 561 2.15 -27.23 18.66
CA VAL A 561 1.45 -27.64 17.43
C VAL A 561 0.04 -27.03 17.39
N GLY A 562 -0.26 -26.28 16.32
CA GLY A 562 -1.61 -25.75 16.05
C GLY A 562 -1.88 -24.33 16.55
N ILE A 563 -0.84 -23.59 16.91
CA ILE A 563 -0.87 -22.14 17.04
C ILE A 563 -0.28 -21.54 15.76
N GLN A 564 -1.02 -20.66 15.11
CA GLN A 564 -0.48 -19.83 14.02
C GLN A 564 -0.38 -18.39 14.45
N VAL A 565 0.78 -17.79 14.19
CA VAL A 565 1.03 -16.40 14.55
C VAL A 565 1.38 -15.56 13.34
N ILE A 566 0.68 -14.43 13.21
CA ILE A 566 0.97 -13.38 12.26
C ILE A 566 1.82 -12.33 13.00
N SER A 567 3.14 -12.33 12.79
CA SER A 567 4.13 -11.45 13.44
C SER A 567 4.52 -10.25 12.55
N GLN A 568 5.09 -9.19 13.14
CA GLN A 568 5.47 -7.95 12.46
C GLN A 568 6.96 -7.63 12.68
N SER A 569 7.59 -6.97 11.70
CA SER A 569 8.89 -6.34 11.89
C SER A 569 8.82 -5.12 12.82
N THR A 570 9.91 -4.78 13.51
CA THR A 570 10.06 -3.55 14.31
C THR A 570 9.88 -2.27 13.48
N TYR A 571 9.57 -1.13 14.13
CA TYR A 571 9.25 0.17 13.50
C TYR A 571 10.49 1.00 13.15
N GLU A 572 11.64 0.66 13.75
CA GLU A 572 12.90 1.41 13.67
C GLU A 572 13.29 1.76 12.23
N ASN A 573 13.34 0.75 11.35
CA ASN A 573 13.81 0.94 9.98
C ASN A 573 12.82 1.79 9.15
N GLN A 574 11.52 1.68 9.41
CA GLN A 574 10.49 2.40 8.65
C GLN A 574 10.38 3.86 9.09
N ILE A 575 10.58 4.15 10.38
CA ILE A 575 10.73 5.53 10.86
C ILE A 575 11.96 6.16 10.22
N ARG A 576 13.09 5.44 10.16
CA ARG A 576 14.30 5.91 9.48
C ARG A 576 14.06 6.18 7.99
N HIS A 577 13.36 5.30 7.28
CA HIS A 577 12.97 5.52 5.89
C HIS A 577 12.09 6.77 5.75
N LEU A 578 11.07 6.92 6.59
CA LEU A 578 10.20 8.10 6.58
C LEU A 578 10.97 9.41 6.80
N LEU A 579 11.87 9.44 7.78
CA LEU A 579 12.64 10.64 8.14
C LEU A 579 13.71 11.00 7.11
N VAL A 580 14.23 10.02 6.36
CA VAL A 580 15.22 10.24 5.28
C VAL A 580 14.54 10.61 3.97
N ASP A 581 13.41 9.95 3.64
CA ASP A 581 12.76 10.05 2.33
C ASP A 581 11.70 11.16 2.28
N SER A 582 11.37 11.81 3.40
CA SER A 582 10.38 12.91 3.50
C SER A 582 10.97 14.15 4.19
N PRO A 583 11.68 15.04 3.46
CA PRO A 583 12.15 16.33 3.97
C PRO A 583 10.98 17.24 4.40
N LYS A 584 11.27 18.22 5.29
CA LYS A 584 10.28 19.14 5.90
C LYS A 584 9.25 19.64 4.88
N GLY A 585 8.03 19.10 4.95
CA GLY A 585 6.87 19.58 4.20
C GLY A 585 6.43 18.73 2.99
N ASP A 586 6.99 17.55 2.76
CA ASP A 586 6.66 16.73 1.57
C ASP A 586 6.37 15.26 1.91
N ALA A 587 5.36 15.01 2.75
CA ALA A 587 4.91 13.65 3.06
C ALA A 587 4.02 13.11 1.92
N LYS A 588 4.66 12.68 0.83
CA LYS A 588 4.05 11.88 -0.24
C LYS A 588 3.51 10.54 0.24
N ILE A 589 4.03 10.04 1.36
CA ILE A 589 3.63 8.78 1.97
C ILE A 589 2.47 9.04 2.92
N GLU A 590 1.43 8.21 2.86
CA GLU A 590 0.30 8.25 3.77
C GLU A 590 0.34 7.09 4.75
N LYS A 591 0.71 5.89 4.29
CA LYS A 591 0.85 4.71 5.15
C LYS A 591 2.10 3.93 4.79
N VAL A 592 2.82 3.47 5.80
CA VAL A 592 3.90 2.49 5.68
C VAL A 592 3.46 1.25 6.42
N PHE A 593 3.21 0.17 5.67
CA PHE A 593 2.81 -1.09 6.27
C PHE A 593 4.01 -2.00 6.49
N LEU A 594 4.11 -2.49 7.73
CA LEU A 594 5.11 -3.46 8.17
C LEU A 594 4.90 -4.80 7.47
N ALA A 595 5.96 -5.58 7.34
CA ALA A 595 5.87 -6.91 6.77
C ALA A 595 5.24 -7.89 7.77
N ASP A 596 4.07 -8.43 7.42
CA ASP A 596 3.47 -9.53 8.16
C ASP A 596 4.22 -10.83 7.83
N ARG A 597 4.59 -11.62 8.84
CA ARG A 597 5.19 -12.94 8.71
C ARG A 597 4.30 -13.98 9.39
N ILE A 598 3.98 -15.06 8.69
CA ILE A 598 3.35 -16.23 9.32
C ILE A 598 4.47 -17.05 9.97
N LEU A 599 4.40 -17.22 11.28
CA LEU A 599 5.24 -18.12 12.05
C LEU A 599 4.41 -19.38 12.34
N GLN A 600 4.99 -20.54 12.00
CA GLN A 600 4.39 -21.87 12.17
C GLN A 600 5.05 -22.66 13.28
#